data_AF-A0A851BWB6-F1
#
_entry.id   AF-A0A851BWB6-F1
#
_cell.length_a   1.000
_cell.length_b   1.000
_cell.length_c   1.000
_cell.angle_alpha   90.00
_cell.angle_beta   90.00
_cell.angle_gamma   90.00
#
_symmetry.space_group_name_H-M   'P 1'
#
loop_
_entity.id
_entity.type
_entity.pdbx_description
1 polymer ?
#
loop_
_entity_poly.entity_id
_entity_poly.type
_entity_poly.pdbx_seq_one_letter_code
_entity_poly.pdbx_strand_id
1 'polypeptide(L)' 'TLVHLTFLHETGSNNPLGIPSDCDKIPFHPYYTVKDFLGFALALLVLAALALF' A
#
# COMPACT_ATOMS: atom_id res chain seq x y z
N THR A 1 11.49 -9.87 2.98
CA THR A 1 10.50 -8.77 3.15
C THR A 1 10.99 -7.72 4.15
N LEU A 2 11.46 -8.08 5.35
CA LEU A 2 11.97 -7.09 6.33
C LEU A 2 13.12 -6.22 5.78
N VAL A 3 14.17 -6.82 5.21
CA VAL A 3 15.30 -6.06 4.60
C VAL A 3 14.84 -5.17 3.45
N HIS A 4 13.84 -5.61 2.68
CA HIS A 4 13.28 -4.80 1.59
C HIS A 4 12.53 -3.59 2.14
N LEU A 5 11.69 -3.79 3.16
CA LEU A 5 10.94 -2.71 3.80
C LEU A 5 11.86 -1.74 4.55
N THR A 6 12.96 -2.20 5.13
CA THR A 6 13.94 -1.28 5.77
C THR A 6 14.55 -0.35 4.74
N PHE A 7 14.97 -0.84 3.57
CA PHE A 7 15.51 0.04 2.53
C PHE A 7 14.44 0.97 1.93
N LEU A 8 13.20 0.49 1.78
CA LEU A 8 12.09 1.33 1.34
C LEU A 8 11.77 2.43 2.38
N HIS A 9 11.88 2.14 3.67
CA HIS A 9 11.63 3.12 4.72
C HIS A 9 12.72 4.21 4.77
N GLU A 10 13.97 3.89 4.43
CA GLU A 10 15.04 4.90 4.35
C GLU A 10 14.77 5.95 3.25
N THR A 11 14.26 5.52 2.08
CA THR A 11 13.99 6.45 0.95
C THR A 11 12.55 6.96 0.89
N GLY A 12 11.61 6.24 1.50
CA GLY A 12 10.17 6.41 1.29
C GLY A 12 9.67 5.82 -0.02
N SER A 13 8.34 5.77 -0.17
CA SER A 13 7.68 5.36 -1.42
C SER A 13 7.75 6.45 -2.48
N ASN A 14 7.89 6.04 -3.74
CA ASN A 14 7.73 6.93 -4.88
C ASN A 14 6.23 7.24 -5.14
N ASN A 15 5.95 8.25 -5.96
CA ASN A 15 4.60 8.62 -6.38
C ASN A 15 4.44 8.49 -7.91
N PRO A 16 3.21 8.52 -8.44
CA PRO A 16 2.93 8.33 -9.87
C PRO A 16 3.62 9.33 -10.80
N LEU A 17 3.93 10.53 -10.30
CA LEU A 17 4.59 11.58 -11.09
C LEU A 17 6.12 11.44 -11.09
N GLY A 18 6.68 10.61 -10.21
CA GLY A 18 8.13 10.39 -10.11
C GLY A 18 8.94 11.60 -9.64
N ILE A 19 8.28 12.63 -9.10
CA ILE A 19 8.91 13.83 -8.55
C ILE A 19 9.06 13.71 -7.02
N PRO A 20 9.93 14.49 -6.36
CA PRO A 20 10.02 14.48 -4.90
C PRO A 20 8.68 14.83 -4.24
N SER A 21 8.20 13.98 -3.33
CA SER A 21 6.92 14.13 -2.63
C SER A 21 7.07 14.62 -1.18
N ASP A 22 8.25 15.07 -0.76
CA ASP A 22 8.51 15.48 0.63
C ASP A 22 7.66 16.67 1.10
N CYS A 23 7.24 17.53 0.17
CA CYS A 23 6.38 18.67 0.47
C CYS A 23 4.89 18.32 0.66
N ASP A 24 4.46 17.11 0.28
CA ASP A 24 3.05 16.67 0.30
C ASP A 24 2.90 15.28 0.93
N LYS A 25 3.70 14.99 1.98
CA LYS A 25 3.59 13.74 2.74
C LYS A 25 2.41 13.81 3.70
N ILE A 26 1.51 12.83 3.58
CA ILE A 26 0.44 12.54 4.53
C ILE A 26 0.82 11.35 5.43
N PRO A 27 0.31 11.27 6.69
CA PRO A 27 0.60 10.14 7.56
C PRO A 27 0.00 8.84 7.01
N PHE A 28 0.63 7.71 7.33
CA PHE A 28 0.16 6.40 6.88
C PHE A 28 -1.25 6.07 7.40
N HIS A 29 -1.48 6.28 8.70
CA HIS A 29 -2.80 6.16 9.31
C HIS A 29 -3.46 7.55 9.38
N PRO A 30 -4.75 7.70 9.01
CA PRO A 30 -5.70 6.63 8.63
C PRO A 30 -5.70 6.29 7.12
N TYR A 31 -5.05 7.11 6.29
CA TYR A 31 -5.26 7.12 4.84
C TYR A 31 -4.90 5.82 4.14
N TYR A 32 -3.65 5.37 4.26
CA TYR A 32 -3.19 4.15 3.61
C TYR A 32 -3.69 2.90 4.32
N THR A 33 -3.89 2.94 5.64
CA THR A 33 -4.47 1.82 6.39
C THR A 33 -5.86 1.43 5.89
N VAL A 34 -6.76 2.41 5.68
CA VAL A 34 -8.10 2.15 5.17
C VAL A 34 -8.06 1.67 3.71
N LYS A 35 -7.19 2.29 2.89
CA LYS A 35 -7.01 1.89 1.48
C LYS A 35 -6.56 0.44 1.35
N ASP A 36 -5.59 0.03 2.16
CA ASP A 36 -5.03 -1.32 2.12
C ASP A 36 -6.04 -2.36 2.63
N PHE A 37 -6.84 -2.01 3.64
CA PHE A 37 -7.92 -2.89 4.12
C PHE A 37 -8.99 -3.12 3.05
N LEU A 38 -9.41 -2.07 2.33
CA LEU A 38 -10.33 -2.20 1.20
C LEU A 38 -9.75 -3.10 0.11
N GLY A 39 -8.48 -2.87 -0.26
CA GLY A 39 -7.78 -3.70 -1.24
C GLY A 39 -7.69 -5.16 -0.83
N PHE A 40 -7.39 -5.44 0.44
CA PHE A 40 -7.36 -6.79 0.99
C PHE A 40 -8.73 -7.47 0.97
N ALA A 41 -9.80 -6.76 1.34
CA ALA A 41 -11.16 -7.28 1.28
C ALA A 41 -11.56 -7.66 -0.15
N LEU A 42 -11.24 -6.81 -1.15
CA LEU A 42 -11.50 -7.11 -2.56
C LEU A 42 -10.68 -8.32 -3.04
N ALA A 43 -9.40 -8.42 -2.65
CA ALA A 43 -8.57 -9.57 -2.99
C ALA A 43 -9.13 -10.88 -2.42
N LEU A 44 -9.62 -10.86 -1.17
CA LEU A 44 -10.29 -12.01 -0.56
C LEU A 44 -11.60 -12.36 -1.26
N LEU A 45 -12.39 -11.39 -1.71
CA LEU A 45 -13.60 -11.64 -2.49
C LEU A 45 -13.30 -12.35 -3.81
N VAL A 46 -12.26 -11.89 -4.53
CA VAL A 46 -11.83 -12.55 -5.78
C VAL A 46 -11.34 -13.97 -5.50
N LEU A 47 -10.54 -14.16 -4.45
CA LEU A 47 -10.07 -15.49 -4.04
C LEU A 47 -11.23 -16.41 -3.67
N ALA A 48 -12.20 -15.92 -2.90
CA ALA A 48 -13.39 -16.67 -2.52
C ALA A 48 -14.25 -17.03 -3.73
N ALA A 49 -14.42 -16.11 -4.69
CA ALA A 49 -15.14 -16.39 -5.93
C ALA A 49 -14.47 -17.51 -6.75
N LEU A 50 -13.14 -17.54 -6.80
CA LEU A 50 -12.38 -18.61 -7.45
C LEU A 50 -12.45 -19.95 -6.69
N ALA A 51 -12.52 -19.91 -5.36
CA ALA A 51 -12.55 -21.12 -4.53
C ALA A 51 -13.95 -21.76 -4.44
N LEU A 52 -15.02 -20.98 -4.62
CA LEU A 52 -16.42 -21.41 -4.50
C LEU A 52 -17.10 -21.72 -5.84
N PHE A 53 -16.38 -21.58 -6.96
CA PHE A 53 -16.80 -21.98 -8.30
C PHE A 53 -15.92 -23.14 -8.79
#